data_AF-A0A4R6KP95-F1
#
_entry.id   AF-A0A4R6KP95-F1
#
_cell.length_a   1.000
_cell.length_b   1.000
_cell.length_c   1.000
_cell.angle_alpha   90.00
_cell.angle_beta   90.00
_cell.angle_gamma   90.00
#
_symmetry.space_group_name_H-M   'P 1'
#
loop_
_entity.id
_entity.type
_entity.pdbx_description
1 polymer ?
#
loop_
_entity_poly.entity_id
_entity_poly.type
_entity_poly.pdbx_seq_one_letter_code
_entity_poly.pdbx_strand_id
1 'polypeptide(L)'
;MALGGVSVERRIAEKVANPRETESALEWQLERVGSAAWQDWTLKFQRMAFGYAHDSGWHDAADALRWLDHHALLHEGAAPRGALVWYQAADRVRVACSLGAGELVGPLPSGEIAVAVLTDLSTDWVWSDPHFPFAH
;
A
#
# COMPACT_ATOMS: atom_id res chain seq x y z
N MET A 1 -18.89 27.13 -33.15
CA MET A 1 -18.10 27.43 -31.94
C MET A 1 -17.83 26.09 -31.27
N ALA A 2 -16.68 25.46 -31.57
CA ALA A 2 -16.34 24.14 -31.05
C ALA A 2 -15.66 24.28 -29.69
N LEU A 3 -16.14 23.53 -28.70
CA LEU A 3 -15.59 23.41 -27.36
C LEU A 3 -14.21 22.72 -27.46
N GLY A 4 -13.16 23.43 -27.07
CA GLY A 4 -11.82 22.86 -26.94
C GLY A 4 -11.77 21.89 -25.77
N GLY A 5 -11.90 20.60 -26.07
CA GLY A 5 -11.64 19.54 -25.10
C GLY A 5 -10.15 19.50 -24.77
N VAL A 6 -9.80 19.87 -23.54
CA VAL A 6 -8.47 19.59 -23.01
C VAL A 6 -8.44 18.09 -22.72
N SER A 7 -7.91 17.30 -23.65
CA SER A 7 -7.53 15.92 -23.40
C SER A 7 -6.34 15.93 -22.46
N VAL A 8 -6.60 15.77 -21.16
CA VAL A 8 -5.55 15.43 -20.20
C VAL A 8 -5.13 14.00 -20.54
N GLU A 9 -4.05 13.86 -21.30
CA GLU A 9 -3.40 12.57 -21.51
C GLU A 9 -2.97 12.04 -20.15
N ARG A 10 -3.78 11.14 -19.58
CA ARG A 10 -3.43 10.35 -18.40
C ARG A 10 -2.23 9.50 -18.79
N ARG A 11 -1.03 9.94 -18.42
CA ARG A 11 0.17 9.11 -18.51
C ARG A 11 -0.04 7.91 -17.60
N ILE A 12 -0.25 6.75 -18.21
CA ILE A 12 -0.22 5.47 -17.52
C ILE A 12 1.17 5.38 -16.89
N ALA A 13 1.24 5.39 -15.56
CA ALA A 13 2.50 5.21 -14.85
C ALA A 13 3.11 3.88 -15.32
N GLU A 14 4.37 3.90 -15.75
CA GLU A 14 5.06 2.71 -16.22
C GLU A 14 5.14 1.70 -15.07
N LYS A 15 4.74 0.44 -15.32
CA LYS A 15 4.78 -0.62 -14.31
C LYS A 15 6.23 -1.02 -14.06
N VAL A 16 6.88 -0.31 -13.13
CA VAL A 16 8.22 -0.64 -12.66
C VAL A 16 8.16 -1.89 -11.79
N ALA A 17 9.00 -2.88 -12.07
CA ALA A 17 9.13 -4.06 -11.24
C ALA A 17 9.70 -3.71 -9.85
N ASN A 18 9.11 -4.26 -8.80
CA ASN A 18 9.61 -4.06 -7.43
C ASN A 18 10.99 -4.71 -7.24
N PRO A 19 11.92 -4.11 -6.46
CA PRO A 19 13.24 -4.69 -6.18
C PRO A 19 13.19 -6.07 -5.51
N ARG A 20 12.16 -6.33 -4.71
CA ARG A 20 11.88 -7.63 -4.11
C ARG A 20 10.60 -8.22 -4.69
N GLU A 21 10.67 -9.50 -5.05
CA GLU A 21 9.50 -10.27 -5.47
C GLU A 21 8.47 -10.39 -4.35
N THR A 22 7.21 -10.64 -4.75
CA THR A 22 6.07 -10.65 -3.82
C THR A 22 6.23 -11.64 -2.68
N GLU A 23 6.60 -12.90 -2.95
CA GLU A 23 6.71 -13.90 -1.89
C GLU A 23 7.85 -13.58 -0.93
N SER A 24 9.02 -13.16 -1.43
CA SER A 24 10.12 -12.71 -0.57
C SER A 24 9.76 -11.45 0.24
N ALA A 25 8.93 -10.56 -0.31
CA ALA A 25 8.41 -9.40 0.42
C ALA A 25 7.47 -9.81 1.55
N LEU A 26 6.63 -10.82 1.33
CA LEU A 26 5.73 -11.36 2.35
C LEU A 26 6.50 -12.12 3.43
N GLU A 27 7.46 -12.97 3.05
CA GLU A 27 8.36 -13.67 3.99
C GLU A 27 9.07 -12.66 4.90
N TRP A 28 9.64 -11.59 4.32
CA TRP A 28 10.30 -10.53 5.09
C TRP A 28 9.38 -9.87 6.12
N GLN A 29 8.10 -9.69 5.80
CA GLN A 29 7.13 -9.12 6.74
C GLN A 29 6.74 -10.12 7.83
N LEU A 30 6.54 -11.38 7.45
CA LEU A 30 6.15 -12.46 8.37
C LEU A 30 7.23 -12.76 9.41
N GLU A 31 8.51 -12.71 9.02
CA GLU A 31 9.66 -12.82 9.94
C GLU A 31 9.68 -11.75 11.05
N ARG A 32 8.93 -10.66 10.89
CA ARG A 32 8.90 -9.52 11.80
C ARG A 32 7.63 -9.44 12.64
N VAL A 33 6.72 -10.41 12.51
CA VAL A 33 5.53 -10.51 13.34
C VAL A 33 5.90 -10.52 14.82
N GLY A 34 5.16 -9.75 15.62
CA GLY A 34 5.43 -9.48 17.05
C GLY A 34 6.40 -8.31 17.30
N SER A 35 6.99 -7.71 16.27
CA SER A 35 7.84 -6.52 16.45
C SER A 35 7.01 -5.23 16.49
N ALA A 36 7.22 -4.42 17.53
CA ALA A 36 6.65 -3.07 17.64
C ALA A 36 7.54 -1.97 17.02
N ALA A 37 8.69 -2.32 16.43
CA ALA A 37 9.67 -1.34 15.94
C ALA A 37 9.19 -0.48 14.76
N TRP A 38 8.04 -0.84 14.17
CA TRP A 38 7.47 -0.20 12.97
C TRP A 38 6.12 0.45 13.23
N GLN A 39 5.74 0.63 14.51
CA GLN A 39 4.51 1.28 14.89
C GLN A 39 4.37 2.63 14.16
N ASP A 40 3.20 2.83 13.55
CA ASP A 40 2.83 4.01 12.76
C ASP A 40 3.68 4.31 11.52
N TRP A 41 4.62 3.45 11.17
CA TRP A 41 5.45 3.56 9.96
C TRP A 41 4.99 2.61 8.86
N THR A 42 3.67 2.51 8.67
CA THR A 42 3.02 1.55 7.76
C THR A 42 3.56 1.65 6.33
N LEU A 43 3.56 2.85 5.74
CA LEU A 43 4.04 3.09 4.39
C LEU A 43 5.53 2.74 4.22
N LYS A 44 6.36 3.21 5.15
CA LYS A 44 7.80 2.95 5.16
C LYS A 44 8.09 1.45 5.27
N PHE A 45 7.36 0.76 6.14
CA PHE A 45 7.49 -0.69 6.31
C PHE A 45 7.17 -1.43 5.01
N GLN A 46 6.04 -1.11 4.37
CA GLN A 46 5.66 -1.75 3.10
C GLN A 46 6.68 -1.48 1.99
N ARG A 47 7.14 -0.23 1.86
CA ARG A 47 8.21 0.13 0.93
C ARG A 47 9.48 -0.72 1.14
N MET A 48 9.92 -0.86 2.38
CA MET A 48 11.11 -1.65 2.73
C MET A 48 10.88 -3.16 2.54
N ALA A 49 9.66 -3.64 2.74
CA ALA A 49 9.25 -5.00 2.42
C ALA A 49 9.37 -5.30 0.92
N PHE A 50 9.13 -4.33 0.04
CA PHE A 50 9.36 -4.48 -1.40
C PHE A 50 10.80 -4.14 -1.86
N GLY A 51 11.71 -3.93 -0.91
CA GLY A 51 13.16 -3.82 -1.18
C GLY A 51 13.62 -2.41 -1.57
N TYR A 52 12.74 -1.42 -1.53
CA TYR A 52 13.13 -0.03 -1.73
C TYR A 52 13.89 0.49 -0.49
N ALA A 53 15.07 1.09 -0.70
CA ALA A 53 15.89 1.66 0.38
C ALA A 53 15.61 3.15 0.60
N HIS A 54 15.33 3.89 -0.47
CA HIS A 54 15.14 5.34 -0.48
C HIS A 54 13.69 5.76 -0.20
N ASP A 55 13.51 6.99 0.29
CA ASP A 55 12.21 7.53 0.68
C ASP A 55 11.14 7.34 -0.40
N SER A 56 9.88 7.14 0.01
CA SER A 56 8.73 7.10 -0.90
C SER A 56 8.41 8.46 -1.52
N GLY A 57 8.97 9.56 -1.02
CA GLY A 57 8.66 10.92 -1.47
C GLY A 57 7.29 11.44 -0.99
N TRP A 58 6.43 10.55 -0.50
CA TRP A 58 5.17 10.88 0.17
C TRP A 58 5.39 11.15 1.66
N HIS A 59 4.65 12.13 2.19
CA HIS A 59 4.70 12.48 3.61
C HIS A 59 4.06 11.41 4.50
N ASP A 60 2.95 10.82 4.03
CA ASP A 60 2.20 9.78 4.73
C ASP A 60 1.41 8.88 3.76
N ALA A 61 0.70 7.91 4.32
CA ALA A 61 -0.12 6.97 3.54
C ALA A 61 -1.32 7.63 2.84
N ALA A 62 -1.87 8.73 3.39
CA ALA A 62 -2.98 9.43 2.76
C ALA A 62 -2.51 10.20 1.51
N ASP A 63 -1.31 10.78 1.56
CA ASP A 63 -0.67 11.43 0.43
C ASP A 63 -0.40 10.44 -0.72
N ALA A 64 0.13 9.27 -0.38
CA ALA A 64 0.31 8.16 -1.32
C ALA A 64 -1.02 7.73 -1.95
N LEU A 65 -2.06 7.52 -1.12
CA LEU A 65 -3.39 7.11 -1.58
C LEU A 65 -4.00 8.11 -2.57
N ARG A 66 -3.93 9.42 -2.27
CA ARG A 66 -4.43 10.47 -3.18
C ARG A 66 -3.69 10.46 -4.52
N TRP A 67 -2.38 10.23 -4.50
CA TRP A 67 -1.60 10.13 -5.73
C TRP A 67 -2.04 8.92 -6.56
N LEU A 68 -2.22 7.75 -5.93
CA LEU A 68 -2.68 6.52 -6.61
C LEU A 68 -4.09 6.69 -7.19
N ASP A 69 -5.00 7.34 -6.46
CA ASP A 69 -6.34 7.68 -6.94
C ASP A 69 -6.28 8.59 -8.18
N HIS A 70 -5.50 9.67 -8.11
CA HIS A 70 -5.31 10.60 -9.22
C HIS A 70 -4.78 9.92 -10.50
N HIS A 71 -3.98 8.86 -10.33
CA HIS A 71 -3.40 8.08 -11.44
C HIS A 71 -4.22 6.84 -11.82
N ALA A 72 -5.40 6.66 -11.23
CA ALA A 72 -6.27 5.50 -11.48
C ALA A 72 -5.59 4.15 -11.23
N LEU A 73 -4.80 4.06 -10.16
CA LEU A 73 -4.07 2.86 -9.73
C LEU A 73 -4.74 2.14 -8.54
N LEU A 74 -5.94 2.56 -8.17
CA LEU A 74 -6.72 1.96 -7.10
C LEU A 74 -7.78 1.01 -7.66
N HIS A 75 -8.07 -0.01 -6.87
CA HIS A 75 -9.01 -1.07 -7.18
C HIS A 75 -9.89 -1.36 -5.97
N GLU A 76 -11.11 -1.80 -6.26
CA GLU A 76 -12.09 -2.25 -5.27
C GLU A 76 -12.20 -3.79 -5.26
N GLY A 77 -12.93 -4.32 -4.28
CA GLY A 77 -13.15 -5.77 -4.15
C GLY A 77 -11.91 -6.52 -3.66
N ALA A 78 -11.97 -7.84 -3.63
CA ALA A 78 -10.98 -8.68 -2.95
C ALA A 78 -9.52 -8.38 -3.39
N ALA A 79 -8.71 -7.94 -2.44
CA ALA A 79 -7.29 -7.65 -2.67
C ALA A 79 -6.51 -8.95 -2.90
N PRO A 80 -5.82 -9.12 -4.04
CA PRO A 80 -5.01 -10.31 -4.30
C PRO A 80 -3.81 -10.35 -3.35
N ARG A 81 -3.26 -11.55 -3.14
CA ARG A 81 -2.03 -11.74 -2.36
C ARG A 81 -0.91 -10.86 -2.93
N GLY A 82 -0.19 -10.16 -2.06
CA GLY A 82 0.87 -9.23 -2.42
C GLY A 82 0.42 -7.80 -2.71
N ALA A 83 -0.89 -7.54 -2.88
CA ALA A 83 -1.39 -6.17 -3.05
C ALA A 83 -1.18 -5.32 -1.79
N LEU A 84 -1.08 -4.00 -1.98
CA LEU A 84 -1.15 -3.05 -0.88
C LEU A 84 -2.61 -2.70 -0.65
N VAL A 85 -3.07 -2.88 0.59
CA VAL A 85 -4.42 -2.52 1.02
C VAL A 85 -4.33 -1.24 1.83
N TRP A 86 -5.05 -0.23 1.35
CA TRP A 86 -5.17 1.09 1.94
C TRP A 86 -6.51 1.16 2.65
N TYR A 87 -6.51 1.38 3.96
CA TYR A 87 -7.72 1.30 4.77
C TYR A 87 -7.77 2.41 5.81
N GLN A 88 -8.98 2.89 6.10
CA GLN A 88 -9.20 3.83 7.19
C GLN A 88 -9.24 3.06 8.52
N ALA A 89 -8.37 3.41 9.45
CA ALA A 89 -8.39 2.85 10.81
C ALA A 89 -8.13 3.95 11.84
N ALA A 90 -9.03 4.04 12.82
CA ALA A 90 -9.13 5.18 13.72
C ALA A 90 -9.24 6.50 12.92
N ASP A 91 -8.30 7.42 13.12
CA ASP A 91 -8.29 8.77 12.55
C ASP A 91 -7.37 8.93 11.33
N ARG A 92 -6.82 7.85 10.77
CA ARG A 92 -5.90 7.93 9.64
C ARG A 92 -5.95 6.76 8.67
N VAL A 93 -5.48 7.03 7.44
CA VAL A 93 -5.21 6.00 6.43
C VAL A 93 -3.99 5.19 6.84
N ARG A 94 -4.10 3.88 6.75
CA ARG A 94 -3.01 2.91 6.96
C ARG A 94 -2.84 2.05 5.71
N VAL A 95 -1.68 1.41 5.61
CA VAL A 95 -1.36 0.48 4.52
C VAL A 95 -0.77 -0.80 5.07
N ALA A 96 -1.23 -1.93 4.54
CA ALA A 96 -0.73 -3.27 4.85
C ALA A 96 -0.66 -4.12 3.57
N CYS A 97 0.06 -5.24 3.61
CA CYS A 97 0.14 -6.16 2.47
C CYS A 97 -0.92 -7.26 2.60
N SER A 98 -1.63 -7.55 1.51
CA SER A 98 -2.60 -8.65 1.47
C SER A 98 -1.88 -10.00 1.45
N LEU A 99 -2.28 -10.92 2.32
CA LEU A 99 -1.89 -12.34 2.25
C LEU A 99 -2.81 -13.14 1.31
N GLY A 100 -3.90 -12.51 0.83
CA GLY A 100 -5.02 -13.16 0.16
C GLY A 100 -6.16 -13.45 1.14
N ALA A 101 -7.33 -13.83 0.60
CA ALA A 101 -8.50 -14.26 1.39
C ALA A 101 -8.98 -13.27 2.48
N GLY A 102 -8.67 -11.98 2.35
CA GLY A 102 -9.07 -10.95 3.31
C GLY A 102 -8.13 -10.82 4.52
N GLU A 103 -6.96 -11.48 4.51
CA GLU A 103 -5.93 -11.32 5.54
C GLU A 103 -4.88 -10.32 5.12
N LEU A 104 -4.38 -9.55 6.09
CA LEU A 104 -3.34 -8.54 5.92
C LEU A 104 -2.15 -8.82 6.84
N VAL A 105 -0.95 -8.43 6.40
CA VAL A 105 0.25 -8.36 7.24
C VAL A 105 0.85 -6.95 7.22
N GLY A 106 1.25 -6.46 8.38
CA GLY A 106 1.92 -5.17 8.51
C GLY A 106 1.81 -4.58 9.91
N PRO A 107 2.29 -3.35 10.13
CA PRO A 107 2.19 -2.66 11.41
C PRO A 107 0.73 -2.30 11.70
N LEU A 108 0.09 -3.05 12.60
CA LEU A 108 -1.33 -2.90 12.90
C LEU A 108 -1.58 -1.74 13.87
N PRO A 109 -2.84 -1.28 14.00
CA PRO A 109 -3.22 -0.29 15.01
C PRO A 109 -2.89 -0.72 16.45
N SER A 110 -2.79 -2.03 16.73
CA SER A 110 -2.40 -2.58 18.03
C SER A 110 -0.93 -2.30 18.40
N GLY A 111 -0.10 -1.82 17.47
CA GLY A 111 1.28 -1.39 17.70
C GLY A 111 2.33 -2.35 17.17
N GLU A 112 2.01 -3.64 17.06
CA GLU A 112 2.91 -4.66 16.54
C GLU A 112 2.67 -4.94 15.06
N ILE A 113 3.70 -5.48 14.40
CA ILE A 113 3.52 -6.18 13.13
C ILE A 113 2.76 -7.46 13.42
N ALA A 114 1.63 -7.66 12.76
CA ALA A 114 0.82 -8.86 12.94
C ALA A 114 0.04 -9.18 11.67
N VAL A 115 -0.57 -10.37 11.67
CA VAL A 115 -1.58 -10.77 10.70
C VAL A 115 -2.95 -10.46 11.29
N ALA A 116 -3.84 -9.90 10.46
CA ALA A 116 -5.22 -9.63 10.86
C ALA A 116 -6.19 -9.78 9.70
N VAL A 117 -7.44 -10.06 10.04
CA VAL A 117 -8.55 -10.05 9.09
C VAL A 117 -8.90 -8.59 8.78
N LEU A 118 -8.97 -8.25 7.50
CA LEU A 118 -9.23 -6.89 7.02
C LEU A 118 -10.52 -6.31 7.58
N THR A 119 -11.59 -7.11 7.66
CA THR A 119 -12.90 -6.67 8.17
C THR A 119 -12.91 -6.36 9.66
N ASP A 120 -11.95 -6.88 10.43
CA ASP A 120 -11.78 -6.54 11.84
C ASP A 120 -11.07 -5.19 12.02
N LEU A 121 -10.30 -4.77 11.01
CA LEU A 121 -9.57 -3.50 11.01
C LEU A 121 -10.38 -2.36 10.41
N SER A 122 -11.12 -2.63 9.33
CA SER A 122 -11.86 -1.60 8.60
C SER A 122 -12.94 -2.17 7.68
N THR A 123 -13.95 -1.35 7.39
CA THR A 123 -14.95 -1.58 6.33
C THR A 123 -14.75 -0.63 5.14
N ASP A 124 -13.81 0.31 5.23
CA ASP A 124 -13.49 1.30 4.22
C ASP A 124 -12.05 1.10 3.74
N TRP A 125 -11.91 0.47 2.58
CA TRP A 125 -10.62 0.10 2.02
C TRP A 125 -10.65 -0.03 0.50
N VAL A 126 -9.48 0.16 -0.08
CA VAL A 126 -9.16 -0.06 -1.50
C VAL A 126 -7.80 -0.73 -1.59
N TRP A 127 -7.43 -1.24 -2.76
CA TRP A 127 -6.13 -1.85 -2.96
C TRP A 127 -5.43 -1.36 -4.21
N SER A 128 -4.10 -1.51 -4.24
CA SER A 128 -3.26 -1.25 -5.42
C SER A 128 -2.22 -2.35 -5.58
N ASP A 129 -1.68 -2.49 -6.78
CA ASP A 129 -0.37 -3.13 -6.95
C ASP A 129 0.67 -2.37 -6.07
N PRO A 130 1.70 -3.06 -5.53
CA PRO A 130 2.79 -2.36 -4.84
C PRO A 130 3.54 -1.50 -5.84
N HIS A 131 3.40 -0.18 -5.68
CA HIS A 131 3.95 0.81 -6.60
C HIS A 131 4.49 2.00 -5.80
N PHE A 132 5.81 2.19 -5.87
CA PHE A 132 6.52 3.26 -5.16
C PHE A 132 7.34 4.08 -6.17
N PRO A 133 6.71 4.99 -6.93
CA PRO A 133 7.31 5.61 -8.11
C PRO A 133 8.48 6.56 -7.79
N PHE A 134 8.57 7.06 -6.56
CA PHE A 134 9.64 7.99 -6.15
C PHE A 134 10.74 7.33 -5.32
N ALA A 135 10.59 6.04 -5.03
CA ALA A 135 11.60 5.28 -4.32
C ALA A 135 12.59 4.71 -5.35
N HIS A 136 13.62 5.48 -5.70
CA HIS A 136 14.72 5.06 -6.57
C HIS A 136 15.97 4.75 -5.75
#